data_AF-A0A7S1IYI0-F1
#
_entry.id   AF-A0A7S1IYI0-F1
#
_cell.length_a   1.000
_cell.length_b   1.000
_cell.length_c   1.000
_cell.angle_alpha   90.00
_cell.angle_beta   90.00
_cell.angle_gamma   90.00
#
_symmetry.space_group_name_H-M   'P 1'
#
loop_
_entity.id
_entity.type
_entity.pdbx_description
1 polymer ?
#
loop_
_entity_poly.entity_id
_entity_poly.type
_entity_poly.pdbx_seq_one_letter_code
_entity_poly.pdbx_strand_id
1 'polypeptide(L)'
;MVDKLLVEGIGTVRFQYAHHLKTLRPPYLARGPLAAVFGWGICEFAARVFKVIATAIENGKETNDPFTTVNIMGYSRGAIIGVMLAHMLNEDDTTKQLEVNLMLCDPVPGPAVHKAHLRKAGVVPPNVKNVLIVLMRDERSPGFSLLLPMNRQPCSTFEVDLMPGNHLTAVLPKGHHGWNVHSKSVNENVSNIVFSVTLQWLIKRGTKCNFESYQLLMSDEEYLQTYERLAASHKHYRGTLVLDIHGSRHCTVGESDTKVAIRDLPVFAPLRDMDGIINLHHLRLRQHYQHSSIGSRQSNEIHQRFIKRVYGQSPLHIR
;
A
#
# COMPACT_ATOMS: atom_id res chain seq x y z
N MET A 1 -0.99 7.77 20.71
CA MET A 1 -2.29 7.28 20.20
C MET A 1 -2.34 7.65 18.72
N VAL A 2 -2.87 6.82 17.82
CA VAL A 2 -2.81 7.10 16.36
C VAL A 2 -4.22 7.28 15.82
N ASP A 3 -4.48 8.48 15.29
CA ASP A 3 -5.82 8.92 14.91
C ASP A 3 -5.92 9.16 13.41
N LYS A 4 -6.94 8.55 12.81
CA LYS A 4 -6.80 7.82 11.54
C LYS A 4 -7.54 8.52 10.42
N LEU A 5 -6.88 8.64 9.28
CA LEU A 5 -7.52 9.07 8.03
C LEU A 5 -7.06 8.19 6.88
N LEU A 6 -7.99 7.37 6.37
CA LEU A 6 -7.79 6.64 5.13
C LEU A 6 -8.19 7.53 3.95
N VAL A 7 -7.29 7.72 2.98
CA VAL A 7 -7.54 8.53 1.78
C VAL A 7 -7.69 7.63 0.57
N GLU A 8 -8.91 7.20 0.29
CA GLU A 8 -9.16 6.37 -0.89
C GLU A 8 -8.81 7.13 -2.18
N GLY A 9 -8.07 6.45 -3.06
CA GLY A 9 -7.77 6.96 -4.38
C GLY A 9 -8.97 7.01 -5.31
N ILE A 10 -8.92 7.93 -6.26
CA ILE A 10 -9.98 8.12 -7.24
C ILE A 10 -9.73 7.18 -8.42
N GLY A 11 -10.54 6.13 -8.51
CA GLY A 11 -10.65 5.20 -9.63
C GLY A 11 -11.99 4.48 -9.56
N THR A 12 -12.65 4.28 -10.70
CA THR A 12 -13.97 3.64 -10.84
C THR A 12 -14.03 2.21 -10.33
N VAL A 13 -12.88 1.58 -10.15
CA VAL A 13 -12.76 0.36 -9.36
C VAL A 13 -12.83 0.82 -7.91
N ARG A 14 -14.03 0.71 -7.32
CA ARG A 14 -14.18 0.65 -5.86
C ARG A 14 -12.97 -0.12 -5.38
N PHE A 15 -12.07 0.49 -4.60
CA PHE A 15 -11.13 -0.29 -3.81
C PHE A 15 -12.06 -1.25 -3.07
N GLN A 16 -12.22 -2.51 -3.49
CA GLN A 16 -13.40 -3.27 -3.08
C GLN A 16 -13.27 -3.69 -1.62
N TYR A 17 -12.03 -3.65 -1.12
CA TYR A 17 -11.71 -3.58 0.28
C TYR A 17 -12.22 -2.31 0.97
N ALA A 18 -12.66 -1.25 0.31
CA ALA A 18 -13.43 -0.16 0.91
C ALA A 18 -14.59 -0.70 1.76
N HIS A 19 -15.20 -1.83 1.37
CA HIS A 19 -16.18 -2.49 2.23
C HIS A 19 -15.55 -3.06 3.52
N HIS A 20 -14.37 -3.65 3.43
CA HIS A 20 -13.54 -4.14 4.56
C HIS A 20 -12.68 -3.04 5.23
N LEU A 21 -12.69 -1.82 4.69
CA LEU A 21 -12.04 -0.64 5.24
C LEU A 21 -13.07 0.29 5.88
N LYS A 22 -14.35 0.16 5.53
CA LYS A 22 -15.50 0.64 6.33
C LYS A 22 -15.63 -0.10 7.67
N THR A 23 -15.07 -1.31 7.75
CA THR A 23 -15.01 -2.12 8.98
C THR A 23 -13.79 -1.79 9.84
N LEU A 24 -12.72 -1.25 9.24
CA LEU A 24 -11.89 -0.31 9.99
C LEU A 24 -12.85 0.80 10.43
N ARG A 25 -12.82 1.22 11.69
CA ARG A 25 -13.50 2.46 12.07
C ARG A 25 -12.48 3.59 11.95
N PRO A 26 -12.05 4.06 10.75
CA PRO A 26 -11.34 5.31 10.69
C PRO A 26 -12.38 6.39 11.02
N PRO A 27 -12.11 7.30 11.96
CA PRO A 27 -13.04 8.39 12.24
C PRO A 27 -13.28 9.26 11.00
N TYR A 28 -12.40 9.21 9.99
CA TYR A 28 -12.52 9.98 8.76
C TYR A 28 -12.19 9.15 7.51
N LEU A 29 -13.11 9.14 6.54
CA LEU A 29 -12.94 8.58 5.19
C LEU A 29 -13.27 9.66 4.15
N ALA A 30 -12.28 10.08 3.37
CA ALA A 30 -12.49 11.05 2.30
C ALA A 30 -12.58 10.35 0.94
N ARG A 31 -13.57 10.72 0.11
CA ARG A 31 -13.78 10.20 -1.25
C ARG A 31 -13.84 11.32 -2.28
N GLY A 32 -13.15 11.14 -3.41
CA GLY A 32 -13.06 12.16 -4.44
C GLY A 32 -14.05 11.97 -5.60
N PRO A 33 -14.44 13.06 -6.29
CA PRO A 33 -15.33 13.00 -7.45
C PRO A 33 -14.62 12.49 -8.72
N LEU A 34 -15.41 11.99 -9.69
CA LEU A 34 -14.96 11.50 -11.01
C LEU A 34 -14.11 12.51 -11.81
N ALA A 35 -14.26 13.82 -11.59
CA ALA A 35 -13.48 14.85 -12.28
C ALA A 35 -11.95 14.72 -12.07
N ALA A 36 -11.52 14.11 -10.95
CA ALA A 36 -10.12 13.80 -10.72
C ALA A 36 -9.53 12.77 -11.68
N VAL A 37 -10.37 12.04 -12.44
CA VAL A 37 -9.94 11.03 -13.43
C VAL A 37 -9.05 11.60 -14.54
N PHE A 38 -9.13 12.90 -14.82
CA PHE A 38 -8.38 13.55 -15.89
C PHE A 38 -7.23 14.48 -15.40
N GLY A 39 -6.76 14.31 -14.16
CA GLY A 39 -5.66 15.11 -13.59
C GLY A 39 -6.10 16.42 -12.91
N TRP A 40 -7.37 16.79 -13.07
CA TRP A 40 -8.00 17.96 -12.44
C TRP A 40 -8.63 17.58 -11.11
N GLY A 41 -8.17 18.08 -9.97
CA GLY A 41 -8.78 17.71 -8.69
C GLY A 41 -7.84 17.04 -7.68
N ILE A 42 -6.56 16.79 -8.02
CA ILE A 42 -5.60 16.21 -7.06
C ILE A 42 -5.43 17.16 -5.86
N CYS A 43 -5.17 18.44 -6.14
CA CYS A 43 -4.98 19.45 -5.11
C CYS A 43 -6.28 19.76 -4.37
N GLU A 44 -7.40 19.83 -5.09
CA GLU A 44 -8.72 20.10 -4.53
C GLU A 44 -9.18 18.96 -3.60
N PHE A 45 -8.90 17.71 -3.98
CA PHE A 45 -9.21 16.57 -3.14
C PHE A 45 -8.27 16.49 -1.93
N ALA A 46 -6.96 16.71 -2.10
CA ALA A 46 -6.03 16.82 -0.98
C ALA A 46 -6.46 17.95 -0.01
N ALA A 47 -6.89 19.11 -0.53
CA ALA A 47 -7.40 20.21 0.28
C ALA A 47 -8.69 19.88 1.03
N ARG A 48 -9.62 19.14 0.42
CA ARG A 48 -10.84 18.65 1.12
C ARG A 48 -10.46 17.73 2.27
N VAL A 49 -9.54 16.81 2.03
CA VAL A 49 -9.07 15.86 3.03
C VAL A 49 -8.33 16.60 4.16
N PHE A 50 -7.47 17.55 3.82
CA PHE A 50 -6.78 18.41 4.77
C PHE A 50 -7.75 19.13 5.72
N LYS A 51 -8.83 19.72 5.19
CA LYS A 51 -9.86 20.37 6.03
C LYS A 51 -10.48 19.41 7.04
N VAL A 52 -10.74 18.17 6.65
CA VAL A 52 -11.27 17.14 7.57
C VAL A 52 -10.27 16.86 8.70
N ILE A 53 -8.98 16.78 8.41
CA ILE A 53 -7.93 16.58 9.42
C ILE A 53 -7.84 17.79 10.35
N ALA A 54 -7.81 19.01 9.80
CA ALA A 54 -7.70 20.24 10.58
C ALA A 54 -8.87 20.36 11.58
N THR A 55 -10.11 20.13 11.12
CA THR A 55 -11.29 20.11 12.00
C THR A 55 -11.22 19.00 13.04
N ALA A 56 -10.70 17.81 12.70
CA ALA A 56 -10.52 16.72 13.65
C ALA A 56 -9.55 17.09 14.78
N ILE A 57 -8.45 17.79 14.44
CA ILE A 57 -7.47 18.28 15.41
C ILE A 57 -8.08 19.33 16.33
N GLU A 58 -8.84 20.27 15.77
CA GLU A 58 -9.56 21.29 16.56
C GLU A 58 -10.51 20.63 17.57
N ASN A 59 -11.33 19.67 17.13
CA ASN A 59 -12.24 18.94 18.01
C ASN A 59 -11.48 18.08 19.06
N GLY A 60 -10.35 17.48 18.67
CA GLY A 60 -9.54 16.65 19.58
C GLY A 60 -8.90 17.45 20.73
N LYS A 61 -8.63 18.75 20.50
CA LYS A 61 -8.19 19.67 21.57
C LYS A 61 -9.26 19.85 22.64
N GLU A 62 -10.55 19.81 22.27
CA GLU A 62 -11.66 19.92 23.20
C GLU A 62 -11.85 18.64 24.04
N THR A 63 -11.51 17.47 23.48
CA THR A 63 -11.67 16.17 24.15
C THR A 63 -10.43 15.69 24.90
N ASN A 64 -9.37 16.49 24.94
CA ASN A 64 -8.05 16.15 25.53
C ASN A 64 -7.45 14.84 24.95
N ASP A 65 -7.74 14.54 23.68
CA ASP A 65 -7.21 13.39 22.94
C ASP A 65 -6.33 13.89 21.79
N PRO A 66 -4.99 13.93 21.97
CA PRO A 66 -4.09 14.61 21.03
C PRO A 66 -3.89 13.80 19.74
N PHE A 67 -4.47 14.30 18.66
CA PHE A 67 -4.26 13.84 17.30
C PHE A 67 -2.81 14.11 16.87
N THR A 68 -1.97 13.06 16.80
CA THR A 68 -0.50 13.19 16.66
C THR A 68 0.10 12.48 15.44
N THR A 69 -0.63 11.52 14.86
CA THR A 69 -0.14 10.72 13.73
C THR A 69 -1.23 10.48 12.72
N VAL A 70 -0.93 10.59 11.43
CA VAL A 70 -1.84 10.32 10.30
C VAL A 70 -1.31 9.15 9.47
N ASN A 71 -2.12 8.11 9.30
CA ASN A 71 -1.82 6.98 8.41
C ASN A 71 -2.57 7.14 7.08
N ILE A 72 -1.90 7.55 6.02
CA ILE A 72 -2.48 7.73 4.69
C ILE A 72 -2.18 6.49 3.85
N MET A 73 -3.22 5.82 3.36
CA MET A 73 -3.10 4.79 2.34
C MET A 73 -3.77 5.26 1.06
N GLY A 74 -3.10 5.12 -0.07
CA GLY A 74 -3.61 5.52 -1.38
C GLY A 74 -3.27 4.50 -2.46
N TYR A 75 -4.18 4.34 -3.42
CA TYR A 75 -4.00 3.49 -4.60
C TYR A 75 -4.08 4.32 -5.87
N SER A 76 -3.27 4.00 -6.89
CA SER A 76 -3.28 4.71 -8.16
C SER A 76 -2.99 6.20 -7.96
N ARG A 77 -3.80 7.08 -8.54
CA ARG A 77 -3.75 8.52 -8.27
C ARG A 77 -4.01 8.90 -6.81
N GLY A 78 -4.71 8.05 -6.05
CA GLY A 78 -4.84 8.21 -4.60
C GLY A 78 -3.52 8.21 -3.87
N ALA A 79 -2.55 7.42 -4.33
CA ALA A 79 -1.21 7.43 -3.76
C ALA A 79 -0.54 8.80 -4.00
N ILE A 80 -0.74 9.40 -5.17
CA ILE A 80 -0.23 10.74 -5.50
C ILE A 80 -0.90 11.80 -4.63
N ILE A 81 -2.22 11.73 -4.48
CA ILE A 81 -2.97 12.58 -3.54
C ILE A 81 -2.40 12.42 -2.13
N GLY A 82 -2.09 11.20 -1.69
CA GLY A 82 -1.55 10.94 -0.36
C GLY A 82 -0.22 11.64 -0.11
N VAL A 83 0.69 11.63 -1.09
CA VAL A 83 1.95 12.40 -1.00
C VAL A 83 1.68 13.91 -0.97
N MET A 84 0.78 14.39 -1.83
CA MET A 84 0.41 15.82 -1.86
C MET A 84 -0.21 16.28 -0.54
N LEU A 85 -1.07 15.47 0.06
CA LEU A 85 -1.65 15.73 1.37
C LEU A 85 -0.58 15.76 2.47
N ALA A 86 0.39 14.85 2.44
CA ALA A 86 1.50 14.88 3.39
C ALA A 86 2.28 16.20 3.32
N HIS A 87 2.49 16.75 2.11
CA HIS A 87 3.11 18.07 1.95
C HIS A 87 2.24 19.18 2.52
N MET A 88 0.94 19.16 2.25
CA MET A 88 0.02 20.16 2.81
C MET A 88 0.03 20.15 4.35
N LEU A 89 0.07 18.96 4.95
CA LEU A 89 0.21 18.81 6.40
C LEU A 89 1.56 19.30 6.92
N ASN A 90 2.63 19.19 6.13
CA ASN A 90 3.95 19.66 6.51
C ASN A 90 4.09 21.19 6.43
N GLU A 91 3.36 21.81 5.50
CA GLU A 91 3.44 23.25 5.18
C GLU A 91 2.56 24.11 6.10
N ASP A 92 1.55 23.52 6.74
CA ASP A 92 0.59 24.23 7.57
C ASP A 92 0.99 24.22 9.07
N ASP A 93 0.97 25.40 9.70
CA ASP A 93 1.41 25.57 11.09
C ASP A 93 0.56 24.81 12.12
N THR A 94 -0.70 24.50 11.78
CA THR A 94 -1.62 23.77 12.65
C THR A 94 -1.40 22.27 12.58
N THR A 95 -0.76 21.77 11.52
CA THR A 95 -0.65 20.34 11.23
C THR A 95 0.79 19.85 11.02
N LYS A 96 1.79 20.74 10.93
CA LYS A 96 3.21 20.39 10.69
C LYS A 96 3.83 19.51 11.77
N GLN A 97 3.28 19.51 12.98
CA GLN A 97 3.72 18.63 14.07
C GLN A 97 3.18 17.20 13.96
N LEU A 98 2.27 16.91 13.04
CA LEU A 98 1.74 15.57 12.82
C LEU A 98 2.79 14.68 12.16
N GLU A 99 2.96 13.48 12.70
CA GLU A 99 3.71 12.44 12.01
C GLU A 99 2.85 11.81 10.93
N VAL A 100 3.40 11.61 9.74
CA VAL A 100 2.68 10.99 8.63
C VAL A 100 3.27 9.63 8.27
N ASN A 101 2.42 8.65 8.05
CA ASN A 101 2.81 7.35 7.50
C ASN A 101 2.11 7.16 6.15
N LEU A 102 2.86 6.80 5.10
CA LEU A 102 2.36 6.60 3.75
C LEU A 102 2.38 5.13 3.33
N MET A 103 1.23 4.60 2.92
CA MET A 103 1.13 3.35 2.18
C MET A 103 0.63 3.64 0.76
N LEU A 104 1.48 3.42 -0.23
CA LEU A 104 1.26 3.82 -1.63
C LEU A 104 1.19 2.57 -2.50
N CYS A 105 0.00 2.23 -2.99
CA CYS A 105 -0.21 1.12 -3.91
C CYS A 105 -0.28 1.62 -5.35
N ASP A 106 0.71 1.23 -6.15
CA ASP A 106 0.86 1.52 -7.57
C ASP A 106 0.64 3.02 -7.94
N PRO A 107 1.52 3.93 -7.46
CA PRO A 107 1.35 5.37 -7.60
C PRO A 107 1.39 5.85 -9.06
N VAL A 108 0.23 6.19 -9.61
CA VAL A 108 0.04 6.64 -10.99
C VAL A 108 -0.57 8.03 -10.97
N PRO A 109 0.15 9.09 -11.42
CA PRO A 109 -0.41 10.44 -11.49
C PRO A 109 -1.59 10.57 -12.47
N GLY A 110 -1.55 9.79 -13.54
CA GLY A 110 -2.48 9.90 -14.66
C GLY A 110 -2.02 10.93 -15.70
N PRO A 111 -2.73 11.02 -16.84
CA PRO A 111 -2.40 11.97 -17.89
C PRO A 111 -2.67 13.41 -17.44
N ALA A 112 -1.97 14.37 -18.06
CA ALA A 112 -2.20 15.80 -17.93
C ALA A 112 -2.04 16.42 -16.51
N VAL A 113 -1.37 15.74 -15.58
CA VAL A 113 -0.98 16.36 -14.30
C VAL A 113 0.08 17.42 -14.53
N HIS A 114 -0.10 18.60 -13.92
CA HIS A 114 0.84 19.70 -14.01
C HIS A 114 2.24 19.30 -13.51
N LYS A 115 3.31 19.64 -14.26
CA LYS A 115 4.70 19.22 -13.95
C LYS A 115 5.13 19.58 -12.52
N ALA A 116 4.72 20.74 -12.00
CA ALA A 116 5.04 21.13 -10.63
C ALA A 116 4.43 20.17 -9.58
N HIS A 117 3.22 19.66 -9.81
CA HIS A 117 2.60 18.67 -8.92
C HIS A 117 3.30 17.32 -9.02
N LEU A 118 3.75 16.93 -10.23
CA LEU A 118 4.55 15.70 -10.40
C LEU A 118 5.87 15.77 -9.63
N ARG A 119 6.59 16.89 -9.72
CA ARG A 119 7.83 17.10 -8.96
C ARG A 119 7.58 17.07 -7.45
N LYS A 120 6.57 17.81 -6.96
CA LYS A 120 6.19 17.80 -5.54
C LYS A 120 5.81 16.40 -5.04
N ALA A 121 4.98 15.66 -5.78
CA ALA A 121 4.62 14.29 -5.45
C ALA A 121 5.78 13.28 -5.64
N GLY A 122 6.82 13.67 -6.38
CA GLY A 122 8.04 12.91 -6.57
C GLY A 122 8.92 12.87 -5.34
N VAL A 123 8.63 13.64 -4.28
CA VAL A 123 9.40 13.64 -3.04
C VAL A 123 8.50 13.49 -1.83
N VAL A 124 8.99 12.76 -0.83
CA VAL A 124 8.33 12.60 0.46
C VAL A 124 8.70 13.77 1.39
N PRO A 125 7.74 14.43 2.06
CA PRO A 125 8.02 15.56 2.96
C PRO A 125 8.60 15.12 4.33
N PRO A 126 9.25 16.05 5.08
CA PRO A 126 9.94 15.74 6.34
C PRO A 126 9.08 15.20 7.49
N ASN A 127 7.79 15.52 7.51
CA ASN A 127 6.85 14.99 8.51
C ASN A 127 6.53 13.50 8.32
N VAL A 128 6.93 12.88 7.19
CA VAL A 128 6.68 11.46 6.93
C VAL A 128 7.72 10.58 7.63
N LYS A 129 7.24 9.67 8.49
CA LYS A 129 8.07 8.76 9.29
C LYS A 129 8.22 7.38 8.66
N ASN A 130 7.18 6.88 8.00
CA ASN A 130 7.19 5.53 7.45
C ASN A 130 6.55 5.51 6.06
N VAL A 131 7.18 4.79 5.14
CA VAL A 131 6.69 4.63 3.76
C VAL A 131 6.72 3.15 3.38
N LEU A 132 5.61 2.65 2.87
CA LEU A 132 5.54 1.39 2.12
C LEU A 132 4.96 1.68 0.74
N ILE A 133 5.66 1.25 -0.30
CA ILE A 133 5.22 1.37 -1.69
C ILE A 133 5.10 -0.03 -2.26
N VAL A 134 3.95 -0.36 -2.86
CA VAL A 134 3.74 -1.62 -3.56
C VAL A 134 3.53 -1.32 -5.03
N LEU A 135 4.41 -1.81 -5.90
CA LEU A 135 4.38 -1.59 -7.35
C LEU A 135 3.85 -2.83 -8.07
N MET A 136 3.06 -2.64 -9.12
CA MET A 136 2.59 -3.72 -10.00
C MET A 136 3.54 -3.86 -11.20
N ARG A 137 4.18 -5.02 -11.36
CA ARG A 137 5.24 -5.23 -12.34
C ARG A 137 4.74 -5.25 -13.79
N ASP A 138 3.55 -5.78 -14.02
CA ASP A 138 3.09 -6.22 -15.35
C ASP A 138 2.10 -5.24 -16.01
N GLU A 139 1.84 -4.08 -15.40
CA GLU A 139 1.03 -3.02 -16.02
C GLU A 139 1.74 -2.36 -17.20
N ARG A 140 1.04 -2.18 -18.32
CA ARG A 140 1.57 -1.63 -19.59
C ARG A 140 0.62 -0.64 -20.28
N SER A 141 -0.53 -0.37 -19.70
CA SER A 141 -1.57 0.48 -20.28
C SER A 141 -1.07 1.92 -20.46
N PRO A 142 -1.36 2.56 -21.60
CA PRO A 142 -1.09 3.97 -21.80
C PRO A 142 -1.67 4.82 -20.67
N GLY A 143 -0.89 5.79 -20.17
CA GLY A 143 -1.31 6.66 -19.06
C GLY A 143 -1.05 6.09 -17.65
N PHE A 144 -0.60 4.84 -17.51
CA PHE A 144 -0.27 4.20 -16.22
C PHE A 144 1.23 4.21 -15.88
N SER A 145 1.94 5.26 -16.32
CA SER A 145 3.33 5.50 -15.92
C SER A 145 3.40 5.76 -14.41
N LEU A 146 4.29 5.04 -13.73
CA LEU A 146 4.48 5.17 -12.29
C LEU A 146 5.29 6.40 -11.93
N LEU A 147 4.99 6.98 -10.77
CA LEU A 147 5.85 7.93 -10.07
C LEU A 147 6.26 7.29 -8.75
N LEU A 148 7.56 6.99 -8.60
CA LEU A 148 8.14 6.51 -7.35
C LEU A 148 8.68 7.72 -6.57
N PRO A 149 8.01 8.14 -5.48
CA PRO A 149 8.51 9.23 -4.66
C PRO A 149 9.87 8.87 -4.07
N MET A 150 10.80 9.80 -4.05
CA MET A 150 12.07 9.64 -3.36
C MET A 150 11.97 10.16 -1.93
N ASN A 151 12.63 9.46 -1.03
CA ASN A 151 12.91 10.00 0.28
C ASN A 151 14.23 10.78 0.26
N ARG A 152 14.17 12.07 0.60
CA ARG A 152 15.35 12.95 0.70
C ARG A 152 15.82 13.19 2.11
N GLN A 153 15.05 12.75 3.11
CA GLN A 153 15.37 12.94 4.51
C GLN A 153 15.35 11.60 5.24
N PRO A 154 15.98 11.48 6.41
CA PRO A 154 15.84 10.26 7.20
C PRO A 154 14.36 10.02 7.52
N CYS A 155 13.81 8.89 7.06
CA CYS A 155 12.57 8.34 7.60
C CYS A 155 12.91 7.08 8.39
N SER A 156 12.04 6.67 9.29
CA SER A 156 12.24 5.45 10.08
C SER A 156 12.18 4.19 9.22
N THR A 157 11.28 4.16 8.22
CA THR A 157 11.21 3.06 7.24
C THR A 157 10.85 3.57 5.84
N PHE A 158 11.54 3.05 4.82
CA PHE A 158 11.22 3.28 3.41
C PHE A 158 11.28 1.95 2.65
N GLU A 159 10.13 1.32 2.45
CA GLU A 159 10.03 0.01 1.84
C GLU A 159 9.38 0.11 0.46
N VAL A 160 9.94 -0.59 -0.51
CA VAL A 160 9.36 -0.72 -1.85
C VAL A 160 9.29 -2.21 -2.20
N ASP A 161 8.08 -2.72 -2.41
CA ASP A 161 7.82 -4.08 -2.85
C ASP A 161 7.29 -4.08 -4.29
N LEU A 162 7.64 -5.14 -5.02
CA LEU A 162 7.21 -5.36 -6.40
C LEU A 162 6.31 -6.60 -6.45
N MET A 163 5.09 -6.48 -6.97
CA MET A 163 4.15 -7.58 -7.12
C MET A 163 3.94 -7.92 -8.58
N PRO A 164 3.77 -9.22 -8.94
CA PRO A 164 3.34 -9.58 -10.28
C PRO A 164 1.89 -9.14 -10.54
N GLY A 165 1.52 -8.94 -11.80
CA GLY A 165 0.20 -8.49 -12.20
C GLY A 165 0.15 -7.03 -12.67
N ASN A 166 -1.01 -6.64 -13.18
CA ASN A 166 -1.27 -5.30 -13.69
C ASN A 166 -1.82 -4.38 -12.58
N HIS A 167 -2.13 -3.13 -12.92
CA HIS A 167 -2.58 -2.11 -11.97
C HIS A 167 -3.76 -2.60 -11.13
N LEU A 168 -4.73 -3.27 -11.79
CA LEU A 168 -5.94 -3.76 -11.14
C LEU A 168 -5.68 -5.00 -10.27
N THR A 169 -4.69 -5.84 -10.59
CA THR A 169 -4.34 -7.04 -9.81
C THR A 169 -4.13 -6.74 -8.33
N ALA A 170 -3.63 -5.54 -8.00
CA ALA A 170 -3.46 -5.05 -6.63
C ALA A 170 -4.74 -5.02 -5.77
N VAL A 171 -5.90 -4.87 -6.42
CA VAL A 171 -7.17 -4.51 -5.75
C VAL A 171 -8.34 -5.42 -6.12
N LEU A 172 -8.11 -6.47 -6.91
CA LEU A 172 -9.16 -7.42 -7.30
C LEU A 172 -9.62 -8.23 -6.08
N PRO A 173 -10.93 -8.29 -5.78
CA PRO A 173 -11.41 -9.07 -4.66
C PRO A 173 -11.36 -10.57 -4.97
N LYS A 174 -11.46 -11.36 -3.91
CA LYS A 174 -11.69 -12.81 -3.99
C LYS A 174 -12.94 -13.08 -4.86
N GLY A 175 -12.78 -13.88 -5.91
CA GLY A 175 -13.89 -14.30 -6.78
C GLY A 175 -14.16 -13.43 -8.00
N HIS A 176 -13.56 -12.23 -8.15
CA HIS A 176 -13.82 -11.36 -9.30
C HIS A 176 -12.82 -11.52 -10.45
N HIS A 177 -13.33 -11.32 -11.66
CA HIS A 177 -12.59 -11.39 -12.91
C HIS A 177 -11.97 -10.02 -13.21
N GLY A 178 -10.64 -9.94 -13.27
CA GLY A 178 -9.98 -8.81 -13.92
C GLY A 178 -10.24 -8.86 -15.43
N TRP A 179 -10.18 -7.69 -16.09
CA TRP A 179 -10.09 -7.64 -17.55
C TRP A 179 -8.73 -8.22 -17.96
N ASN A 180 -8.75 -9.49 -18.37
CA ASN A 180 -7.73 -10.27 -19.08
C ASN A 180 -6.25 -9.83 -18.95
N VAL A 181 -5.48 -10.55 -18.13
CA VAL A 181 -4.04 -10.86 -18.39
C VAL A 181 -3.62 -12.18 -17.69
N HIS A 182 -4.30 -12.58 -16.60
CA HIS A 182 -3.85 -13.69 -15.74
C HIS A 182 -5.00 -14.59 -15.26
N SER A 183 -4.69 -15.85 -14.89
CA SER A 183 -5.68 -16.77 -14.33
C SER A 183 -6.31 -16.23 -13.04
N LYS A 184 -7.59 -16.55 -12.79
CA LYS A 184 -8.36 -16.12 -11.62
C LYS A 184 -7.59 -16.31 -10.30
N SER A 185 -6.96 -17.47 -10.13
CA SER A 185 -6.23 -17.82 -8.91
C SER A 185 -5.03 -16.92 -8.63
N VAL A 186 -4.35 -16.42 -9.66
CA VAL A 186 -3.15 -15.59 -9.44
C VAL A 186 -3.51 -14.16 -9.08
N ASN A 187 -4.51 -13.59 -9.75
CA ASN A 187 -5.02 -12.27 -9.39
C ASN A 187 -5.49 -12.23 -7.93
N GLU A 188 -6.21 -13.28 -7.48
CA GLU A 188 -6.63 -13.42 -6.09
C GLU A 188 -5.45 -13.58 -5.13
N ASN A 189 -4.44 -14.36 -5.48
CA ASN A 189 -3.26 -14.54 -4.64
C ASN A 189 -2.50 -13.22 -4.43
N VAL A 190 -2.29 -12.44 -5.50
CA VAL A 190 -1.60 -11.15 -5.40
C VAL A 190 -2.41 -10.16 -4.57
N SER A 191 -3.71 -10.00 -4.87
CA SER A 191 -4.55 -9.04 -4.15
C SER A 191 -4.65 -9.37 -2.66
N ASN A 192 -4.76 -10.66 -2.30
CA ASN A 192 -4.75 -11.10 -0.90
C ASN A 192 -3.45 -10.74 -0.19
N ILE A 193 -2.30 -10.95 -0.83
CA ILE A 193 -1.01 -10.57 -0.26
C ILE A 193 -0.95 -9.05 -0.08
N VAL A 194 -1.26 -8.28 -1.12
CA VAL A 194 -1.23 -6.81 -1.08
C VAL A 194 -2.13 -6.29 0.03
N PHE A 195 -3.36 -6.80 0.13
CA PHE A 195 -4.29 -6.42 1.16
C PHE A 195 -3.76 -6.75 2.56
N SER A 196 -3.33 -7.99 2.78
CA SER A 196 -2.84 -8.42 4.09
C SER A 196 -1.59 -7.62 4.50
N VAL A 197 -0.62 -7.42 3.59
CA VAL A 197 0.58 -6.60 3.87
C VAL A 197 0.19 -5.17 4.24
N THR A 198 -0.72 -4.57 3.47
CA THR A 198 -1.24 -3.22 3.75
C THR A 198 -1.87 -3.15 5.14
N LEU A 199 -2.74 -4.11 5.46
CA LEU A 199 -3.45 -4.11 6.73
C LEU A 199 -2.51 -4.33 7.92
N GLN A 200 -1.57 -5.28 7.83
CA GLN A 200 -0.54 -5.47 8.85
C GLN A 200 0.30 -4.21 9.03
N TRP A 201 0.70 -3.56 7.94
CA TRP A 201 1.49 -2.33 7.96
C TRP A 201 0.74 -1.19 8.68
N LEU A 202 -0.56 -1.04 8.42
CA LEU A 202 -1.43 -0.07 9.07
C LEU A 202 -1.64 -0.37 10.56
N ILE A 203 -1.88 -1.63 10.92
CA ILE A 203 -2.08 -2.06 12.32
C ILE A 203 -0.83 -1.83 13.15
N LYS A 204 0.35 -2.19 12.63
CA LYS A 204 1.64 -1.94 13.28
C LYS A 204 1.88 -0.45 13.57
N ARG A 205 1.18 0.43 12.85
CA ARG A 205 1.22 1.89 12.99
C ARG A 205 -0.03 2.43 13.68
N GLY A 206 -0.71 1.62 14.47
CA GLY A 206 -1.80 2.05 15.35
C GLY A 206 -3.18 2.18 14.69
N THR A 207 -3.33 1.85 13.40
CA THR A 207 -4.66 1.78 12.78
C THR A 207 -5.48 0.65 13.43
N LYS A 208 -6.50 1.00 14.21
CA LYS A 208 -7.43 0.00 14.77
C LYS A 208 -8.36 -0.53 13.70
N CYS A 209 -8.51 -1.84 13.67
CA CYS A 209 -9.37 -2.58 12.75
C CYS A 209 -10.45 -3.32 13.57
N ASN A 210 -11.62 -3.60 12.99
CA ASN A 210 -12.56 -4.51 13.65
C ASN A 210 -12.06 -5.96 13.54
N PHE A 211 -12.65 -6.84 14.35
CA PHE A 211 -12.27 -8.26 14.40
C PHE A 211 -12.35 -8.96 13.04
N GLU A 212 -13.38 -8.69 12.25
CA GLU A 212 -13.54 -9.25 10.89
C GLU A 212 -12.36 -8.89 9.98
N SER A 213 -11.83 -7.67 10.08
CA SER A 213 -10.67 -7.25 9.29
C SER A 213 -9.41 -8.01 9.70
N TYR A 214 -9.25 -8.34 10.99
CA TYR A 214 -8.12 -9.17 11.46
C TYR A 214 -8.17 -10.60 10.92
N GLN A 215 -9.37 -11.16 10.72
CA GLN A 215 -9.54 -12.49 10.14
C GLN A 215 -9.10 -12.56 8.66
N LEU A 216 -8.90 -11.42 8.00
CA LEU A 216 -8.39 -11.33 6.64
C LEU A 216 -6.86 -11.26 6.57
N LEU A 217 -6.18 -11.22 7.72
CA LEU A 217 -4.72 -11.23 7.78
C LEU A 217 -4.20 -12.64 7.48
N MET A 218 -3.23 -12.70 6.58
CA MET A 218 -2.45 -13.90 6.32
C MET A 218 -1.38 -14.07 7.41
N SER A 219 -1.25 -15.29 7.91
CA SER A 219 -0.09 -15.76 8.67
C SER A 219 1.15 -15.90 7.77
N ASP A 220 2.33 -15.99 8.38
CA ASP A 220 3.59 -16.23 7.65
C ASP A 220 3.52 -17.49 6.78
N GLU A 221 2.89 -18.56 7.28
CA GLU A 221 2.70 -19.81 6.54
C GLU A 221 1.78 -19.62 5.33
N GLU A 222 0.63 -18.93 5.51
CA GLU A 222 -0.28 -18.62 4.40
C GLU A 222 0.40 -17.73 3.34
N TYR A 223 1.24 -16.77 3.76
CA TYR A 223 2.05 -15.99 2.83
C TYR A 223 2.99 -16.87 2.04
N LEU A 224 3.78 -17.72 2.70
CA LEU A 224 4.75 -18.60 2.05
C LEU A 224 4.07 -19.55 1.05
N GLN A 225 2.98 -20.21 1.47
CA GLN A 225 2.18 -21.07 0.58
C GLN A 225 1.62 -20.29 -0.62
N THR A 226 1.17 -19.05 -0.40
CA THR A 226 0.66 -18.20 -1.50
C THR A 226 1.78 -17.77 -2.43
N TYR A 227 2.95 -17.41 -1.92
CA TYR A 227 4.13 -17.11 -2.73
C TYR A 227 4.63 -18.32 -3.51
N GLU A 228 4.56 -19.52 -2.95
CA GLU A 228 4.88 -20.77 -3.66
C GLU A 228 3.89 -21.04 -4.79
N ARG A 229 2.58 -20.86 -4.56
CA ARG A 229 1.57 -20.92 -5.63
C ARG A 229 1.85 -19.90 -6.73
N LEU A 230 2.25 -18.68 -6.35
CA LEU A 230 2.64 -17.64 -7.30
C LEU A 230 3.90 -18.03 -8.09
N ALA A 231 4.94 -18.56 -7.44
CA ALA A 231 6.19 -18.98 -8.07
C ALA A 231 6.01 -20.22 -8.98
N ALA A 232 5.18 -21.18 -8.58
CA ALA A 232 4.80 -22.31 -9.40
C ALA A 232 3.99 -21.86 -10.62
N SER A 233 3.04 -20.95 -10.41
CA SER A 233 2.31 -20.30 -11.51
C SER A 233 3.25 -19.47 -12.38
N HIS A 234 4.33 -18.91 -11.82
CA HIS A 234 5.29 -18.06 -12.52
C HIS A 234 6.01 -18.81 -13.66
N LYS A 235 6.13 -20.15 -13.62
CA LYS A 235 6.60 -20.93 -14.79
C LYS A 235 5.63 -20.88 -15.97
N HIS A 236 4.31 -20.85 -15.73
CA HIS A 236 3.31 -20.53 -16.76
C HIS A 236 3.34 -19.05 -17.14
N TYR A 237 3.77 -18.18 -16.23
CA TYR A 237 4.07 -16.80 -16.56
C TYR A 237 5.29 -16.73 -17.47
N ARG A 238 6.38 -17.50 -17.31
CA ARG A 238 7.53 -17.43 -18.23
C ARG A 238 7.16 -17.67 -19.70
N GLY A 239 6.16 -18.51 -19.98
CA GLY A 239 5.64 -18.75 -21.33
C GLY A 239 4.66 -17.69 -21.87
N THR A 240 4.11 -16.84 -21.00
CA THR A 240 3.24 -15.69 -21.36
C THR A 240 3.86 -14.33 -21.00
N LEU A 241 5.04 -14.36 -20.37
CA LEU A 241 5.91 -13.25 -20.08
C LEU A 241 6.56 -12.92 -21.40
N VAL A 242 5.95 -11.92 -22.01
CA VAL A 242 6.61 -10.73 -22.54
C VAL A 242 7.73 -10.23 -21.60
N LEU A 243 8.72 -11.06 -21.25
CA LEU A 243 10.09 -10.59 -21.09
C LEU A 243 10.70 -10.28 -22.46
N ASP A 244 10.07 -10.76 -23.55
CA ASP A 244 10.60 -10.66 -24.91
C ASP A 244 9.75 -9.85 -25.91
N ILE A 245 8.60 -9.29 -25.53
CA ILE A 245 7.74 -8.55 -26.49
C ILE A 245 7.35 -7.15 -26.03
N HIS A 246 8.23 -6.41 -25.32
CA HIS A 246 8.24 -4.92 -25.12
C HIS A 246 8.67 -4.45 -23.71
N GLY A 247 9.79 -4.94 -23.18
CA GLY A 247 10.52 -4.27 -22.10
C GLY A 247 9.84 -4.20 -20.72
N SER A 248 10.58 -3.69 -19.74
CA SER A 248 10.12 -3.55 -18.36
C SER A 248 9.15 -2.36 -18.21
N ARG A 249 8.20 -2.43 -17.26
CA ARG A 249 7.43 -1.24 -16.85
C ARG A 249 8.42 -0.17 -16.41
N HIS A 250 8.19 1.05 -16.85
CA HIS A 250 9.01 2.19 -16.47
C HIS A 250 8.33 2.98 -15.36
N CYS A 251 9.15 3.54 -14.47
CA CYS A 251 8.75 4.52 -13.48
C CYS A 251 9.59 5.79 -13.64
N THR A 252 8.97 6.92 -13.33
CA THR A 252 9.67 8.16 -13.01
C THR A 252 10.07 8.08 -11.54
N VAL A 253 11.32 8.41 -11.22
CA VAL A 253 11.83 8.37 -9.85
C VAL A 253 12.12 9.79 -9.39
N GLY A 254 11.58 10.15 -8.23
CA GLY A 254 11.85 11.47 -7.67
C GLY A 254 11.22 12.60 -8.49
N GLU A 255 11.95 13.70 -8.57
CA GLU A 255 11.64 14.84 -9.45
C GLU A 255 12.23 14.70 -10.86
N SER A 256 12.79 13.53 -11.19
CA SER A 256 13.45 13.32 -12.48
C SER A 256 12.44 13.39 -13.63
N ASP A 257 12.88 13.91 -14.77
CA ASP A 257 12.13 13.79 -16.02
C ASP A 257 12.47 12.47 -16.75
N THR A 258 13.39 11.66 -16.21
CA THR A 258 13.86 10.41 -16.79
C THR A 258 13.04 9.22 -16.28
N LYS A 259 12.77 8.29 -17.19
CA LYS A 259 12.12 7.02 -16.89
C LYS A 259 13.16 5.92 -16.70
N VAL A 260 13.01 5.13 -15.64
CA VAL A 260 13.86 3.97 -15.33
C VAL A 260 12.98 2.72 -15.36
N ALA A 261 13.49 1.63 -15.89
CA ALA A 261 12.81 0.34 -15.80
C ALA A 261 12.75 -0.11 -14.32
N ILE A 262 11.59 -0.53 -13.84
CA ILE A 262 11.38 -0.86 -12.42
C ILE A 262 12.35 -1.95 -11.94
N ARG A 263 12.62 -2.97 -12.77
CA ARG A 263 13.57 -4.04 -12.44
C ARG A 263 15.00 -3.54 -12.20
N ASP A 264 15.32 -2.38 -12.75
CA ASP A 264 16.66 -1.81 -12.70
C ASP A 264 16.83 -0.89 -11.47
N LEU A 265 15.77 -0.66 -10.70
CA LEU A 265 15.85 0.08 -9.44
C LEU A 265 16.78 -0.63 -8.45
N PRO A 266 17.71 0.10 -7.78
CA PRO A 266 18.68 -0.48 -6.86
C PRO A 266 18.05 -1.31 -5.72
N VAL A 267 16.86 -0.92 -5.25
CA VAL A 267 16.14 -1.63 -4.18
C VAL A 267 15.83 -3.09 -4.53
N PHE A 268 15.74 -3.43 -5.82
CA PHE A 268 15.47 -4.79 -6.28
C PHE A 268 16.73 -5.55 -6.72
N ALA A 269 17.93 -4.96 -6.58
CA ALA A 269 19.18 -5.65 -6.87
C ALA A 269 19.31 -7.02 -6.16
N PRO A 270 18.90 -7.18 -4.88
CA PRO A 270 18.97 -8.50 -4.21
C PRO A 270 18.12 -9.60 -4.86
N LEU A 271 17.14 -9.25 -5.70
CA LEU A 271 16.21 -10.21 -6.29
C LEU A 271 16.66 -10.74 -7.66
N ARG A 272 17.67 -10.12 -8.30
CA ARG A 272 18.00 -10.36 -9.71
C ARG A 272 18.40 -11.81 -10.01
N ASP A 273 19.05 -12.46 -9.05
CA ASP A 273 19.61 -13.81 -9.20
C ASP A 273 18.91 -14.85 -8.31
N MET A 274 17.76 -14.51 -7.73
CA MET A 274 17.04 -15.38 -6.80
C MET A 274 15.88 -16.11 -7.48
N ASP A 275 16.09 -17.37 -7.84
CA ASP A 275 15.01 -18.22 -8.35
C ASP A 275 13.96 -18.53 -7.27
N GLY A 276 12.69 -18.47 -7.66
CA GLY A 276 11.56 -18.78 -6.78
C GLY A 276 11.21 -17.71 -5.74
N ILE A 277 11.97 -16.61 -5.66
CA ILE A 277 11.62 -15.43 -4.86
C ILE A 277 10.82 -14.45 -5.72
N ILE A 278 9.70 -13.95 -5.18
CA ILE A 278 8.79 -13.08 -5.93
C ILE A 278 9.13 -11.60 -5.69
N ASN A 279 9.45 -11.24 -4.44
CA ASN A 279 9.71 -9.87 -4.01
C ASN A 279 10.50 -9.84 -2.68
N LEU A 280 10.80 -8.64 -2.19
CA LEU A 280 11.56 -8.47 -0.94
C LEU A 280 10.76 -8.94 0.28
N HIS A 281 9.43 -8.81 0.29
CA HIS A 281 8.60 -9.38 1.34
C HIS A 281 8.72 -10.92 1.42
N HIS A 282 8.68 -11.63 0.29
CA HIS A 282 8.88 -13.08 0.22
C HIS A 282 10.28 -13.47 0.72
N LEU A 283 11.31 -12.72 0.32
CA LEU A 283 12.68 -12.95 0.81
C LEU A 283 12.77 -12.82 2.33
N ARG A 284 12.25 -11.72 2.89
CA ARG A 284 12.23 -11.45 4.34
C ARG A 284 11.50 -12.56 5.11
N LEU A 285 10.35 -13.00 4.62
CA LEU A 285 9.59 -14.09 5.23
C LEU A 285 10.38 -15.41 5.23
N ARG A 286 11.01 -15.77 4.10
CA ARG A 286 11.83 -16.99 4.04
C ARG A 286 13.00 -16.95 4.99
N GLN A 287 13.71 -15.82 5.06
CA GLN A 287 14.83 -15.64 6.00
C GLN A 287 14.34 -15.79 7.44
N HIS A 288 13.24 -15.13 7.80
CA HIS A 288 12.65 -15.26 9.13
C HIS A 288 12.27 -16.71 9.47
N TYR A 289 11.65 -17.43 8.53
CA TYR A 289 11.20 -18.81 8.74
C TYR A 289 12.35 -19.83 8.79
N GLN A 290 13.38 -19.65 7.96
CA GLN A 290 14.59 -20.49 7.97
C GLN A 290 15.40 -20.34 9.26
N HIS A 291 15.49 -19.13 9.81
CA HIS A 291 16.09 -18.92 11.13
C HIS A 291 15.22 -19.42 12.28
N SER A 292 13.91 -19.55 12.04
CA SER A 292 12.92 -20.05 13.00
C SER A 292 12.65 -21.56 12.89
N SER A 293 13.55 -22.34 12.26
CA SER A 293 13.44 -23.82 12.20
C SER A 293 13.58 -24.54 13.56
N ILE A 294 13.33 -23.81 14.65
CA ILE A 294 12.77 -24.28 15.91
C ILE A 294 11.34 -23.69 16.03
N GLY A 295 10.33 -24.36 15.45
CA GLY A 295 8.94 -24.23 15.91
C GLY A 295 7.93 -23.57 14.96
N SER A 296 7.33 -24.37 14.08
CA SER A 296 6.01 -24.09 13.46
C SER A 296 4.87 -23.91 14.49
N ARG A 297 5.06 -24.33 15.75
CA ARG A 297 4.15 -24.03 16.87
C ARG A 297 4.25 -22.58 17.37
N GLN A 298 5.40 -21.94 17.23
CA GLN A 298 5.67 -20.66 17.89
C GLN A 298 5.03 -19.47 17.13
N SER A 299 4.97 -19.52 15.80
CA SER A 299 4.35 -18.47 14.98
C SER A 299 2.83 -18.39 15.18
N ASN A 300 2.15 -19.55 15.21
CA ASN A 300 0.73 -19.63 15.55
C ASN A 300 0.46 -19.17 16.98
N GLU A 301 1.31 -19.54 17.93
CA GLU A 301 1.19 -19.03 19.31
C GLU A 301 1.43 -17.52 19.41
N ILE A 302 2.37 -16.94 18.66
CA ILE A 302 2.62 -15.49 18.66
C ILE A 302 1.44 -14.74 18.05
N HIS A 303 0.88 -15.23 16.94
CA HIS A 303 -0.32 -14.67 16.33
C HIS A 303 -1.52 -14.73 17.28
N GLN A 304 -1.74 -15.89 17.92
CA GLN A 304 -2.80 -16.08 18.91
C GLN A 304 -2.59 -15.26 20.18
N ARG A 305 -1.34 -15.12 20.66
CA ARG A 305 -0.98 -14.27 21.81
C ARG A 305 -1.16 -12.79 21.48
N PHE A 306 -0.84 -12.36 20.26
CA PHE A 306 -1.08 -10.99 19.80
C PHE A 306 -2.57 -10.68 19.77
N ILE A 307 -3.40 -11.55 19.17
CA ILE A 307 -4.87 -11.42 19.20
C ILE A 307 -5.38 -11.39 20.65
N LYS A 308 -4.94 -12.31 21.51
CA LYS A 308 -5.36 -12.38 22.92
C LYS A 308 -4.93 -11.16 23.74
N ARG A 309 -3.76 -10.58 23.47
CA ARG A 309 -3.23 -9.39 24.16
C ARG A 309 -3.94 -8.11 23.74
N VAL A 310 -4.37 -8.03 22.48
CA VAL A 310 -5.08 -6.86 21.93
C VAL A 310 -6.57 -6.89 22.30
N TYR A 311 -7.18 -8.07 22.43
CA TYR A 311 -8.64 -8.21 22.58
C TYR A 311 -9.13 -8.80 23.90
N GLY A 312 -8.27 -9.38 24.75
CA GLY A 312 -8.68 -9.97 26.02
C GLY A 312 -9.52 -11.26 25.84
N GLN A 313 -8.86 -12.41 26.04
CA GLN A 313 -9.37 -13.78 25.84
C GLN A 313 -9.89 -14.12 24.42
N SER A 314 -9.67 -15.38 24.04
CA SER A 314 -10.01 -15.91 22.72
C SER A 314 -11.52 -16.22 22.67
N PRO A 315 -12.28 -15.81 21.64
CA PRO A 315 -13.73 -16.05 21.57
C PRO A 315 -14.10 -17.52 21.27
N LEU A 316 -13.14 -18.44 21.24
CA LEU A 316 -13.42 -19.86 21.06
C LEU A 316 -13.81 -20.50 22.39
N HIS A 317 -15.04 -20.26 22.84
CA HIS A 317 -15.87 -21.19 23.62
C HIS A 317 -17.34 -20.80 23.41
N ILE A 318 -17.88 -21.15 22.25
CA ILE A 318 -19.31 -21.40 22.11
C ILE A 318 -19.40 -22.83 21.57
N ARG A 319 -19.98 -23.70 22.39
CA ARG A 319 -20.32 -25.09 22.06
C ARG A 319 -21.40 -25.13 20.99
#